data_AF-A0A7Z9R285-F1
#
_entry.id   AF-A0A7Z9R285-F1
#
_cell.length_a   1.000
_cell.length_b   1.000
_cell.length_c   1.000
_cell.angle_alpha   90.00
_cell.angle_beta   90.00
_cell.angle_gamma   90.00
#
_symmetry.space_group_name_H-M   'P 1'
#
loop_
_entity.id
_entity.type
_entity.pdbx_description
1 polymer ?
#
loop_
_entity_poly.entity_id
_entity_poly.type
_entity_poly.pdbx_seq_one_letter_code
_entity_poly.pdbx_strand_id
1 'polypeptide(L)'
;MSGLKIIKFFSLLLIFGLISCTNKLQFSTSISPSAEINSIRTLAIGDVRLLHRDELNLRDNKGDWRVSRQNFKTNGLKKLIKRSLISNLSRFSDYNIVDLEIFSDIFSDKLHSIKPVGGISIGGIDAVLNLSFAVNVVTQNGHFESIKSFRRRTTRKSGKKWITTEDSSVDRKITEPYQTRTVSVYLTGELLKVSAGKIRLLSTFSEVAVISMGSGFVPSSFSQSVDGKILSFFSGDEQSIEEKISNMPFYGLKHDALRGVPNAAANLSHRLALQISNMILPWFAPYTVLATRTIDSGGDDSAVNYLMHAKVLSAKEKLEEVISNPEDKTAANLYNLGICYEALGEPRIAMQLYEEALELDESNSNAIQALGSLQNKRI
;
A
#
# COMPACT_ATOMS: atom_id res chain seq x y z
N MET A 1 -36.27 -29.65 63.97
CA MET A 1 -37.30 -29.10 63.05
C MET A 1 -36.63 -28.12 62.12
N SER A 2 -36.81 -28.33 60.81
CA SER A 2 -36.78 -27.37 59.68
C SER A 2 -35.71 -26.26 59.66
N GLY A 3 -34.98 -26.01 58.58
CA GLY A 3 -35.21 -26.42 57.20
C GLY A 3 -34.26 -25.68 56.27
N LEU A 4 -34.10 -26.28 55.10
CA LEU A 4 -33.50 -25.83 53.84
C LEU A 4 -33.11 -24.33 53.74
N LYS A 5 -31.84 -24.09 53.41
CA LYS A 5 -31.45 -22.97 52.53
C LYS A 5 -30.67 -23.51 51.31
N ILE A 6 -31.47 -23.83 50.31
CA ILE A 6 -31.29 -23.64 48.86
C ILE A 6 -29.86 -23.40 48.40
N ILE A 7 -29.35 -24.45 47.73
CA ILE A 7 -28.21 -24.47 46.82
C ILE A 7 -28.47 -23.48 45.68
N LYS A 8 -27.63 -22.45 45.56
CA LYS A 8 -27.41 -21.71 44.30
C LYS A 8 -26.00 -22.03 43.79
N PHE A 9 -25.83 -23.26 43.29
CA PHE A 9 -24.74 -23.60 42.37
C PHE A 9 -25.26 -23.30 40.96
N PHE A 10 -25.30 -22.02 40.60
CA PHE A 10 -25.59 -21.60 39.23
C PHE A 10 -24.28 -21.67 38.45
N SER A 11 -24.17 -22.73 37.64
CA SER A 11 -23.40 -22.82 36.39
C SER A 11 -22.23 -21.83 36.26
N LEU A 12 -21.08 -22.16 36.88
CA LEU A 12 -19.80 -21.69 36.37
C LEU A 12 -19.44 -22.59 35.19
N LEU A 13 -20.17 -22.42 34.08
CA LEU A 13 -19.79 -23.03 32.82
C LEU A 13 -18.43 -22.45 32.46
N LEU A 14 -17.45 -23.32 32.47
CA LEU A 14 -16.05 -23.11 32.15
C LEU A 14 -15.96 -22.66 30.69
N ILE A 15 -16.27 -21.40 30.39
CA ILE A 15 -15.89 -20.75 29.12
C ILE A 15 -14.41 -20.40 29.26
N PHE A 16 -13.55 -21.43 29.31
CA PHE A 16 -12.24 -21.27 28.71
C PHE A 16 -12.53 -21.16 27.23
N GLY A 17 -12.66 -19.91 26.76
CA GLY A 17 -12.43 -19.62 25.36
C GLY A 17 -11.08 -20.24 25.04
N LEU A 18 -11.08 -21.26 24.19
CA LEU A 18 -9.89 -21.74 23.52
C LEU A 18 -9.31 -20.51 22.84
N ILE A 19 -8.33 -19.88 23.47
CA ILE A 19 -7.41 -18.98 22.79
C ILE A 19 -6.60 -19.95 21.91
N SER A 20 -7.19 -20.29 20.77
CA SER A 20 -6.47 -20.95 19.69
C SER A 20 -5.40 -19.95 19.28
N CYS A 21 -4.19 -20.15 19.78
CA CYS A 21 -3.00 -19.52 19.25
C CYS A 21 -2.88 -20.00 17.80
N THR A 22 -3.55 -19.30 16.89
CA THR A 22 -3.47 -19.56 15.47
C THR A 22 -2.08 -19.14 15.01
N ASN A 23 -1.25 -20.13 14.65
CA ASN A 23 0.10 -19.86 14.17
C ASN A 23 0.01 -19.21 12.79
N LYS A 24 0.80 -18.16 12.58
CA LYS A 24 0.80 -17.39 11.33
C LYS A 24 2.20 -17.34 10.75
N LEU A 25 2.29 -17.45 9.44
CA LEU A 25 3.52 -17.26 8.66
C LEU A 25 3.41 -15.95 7.88
N GLN A 26 4.48 -15.15 7.91
CA GLN A 26 4.57 -13.92 7.14
C GLN A 26 5.72 -14.00 6.14
N PHE A 27 5.46 -13.62 4.90
CA PHE A 27 6.42 -13.67 3.80
C PHE A 27 6.07 -12.65 2.71
N SER A 28 7.02 -12.39 1.82
CA SER A 28 6.78 -11.54 0.65
C SER A 28 6.19 -12.37 -0.49
N THR A 29 5.10 -11.91 -1.07
CA THR A 29 4.46 -12.55 -2.23
C THR A 29 4.22 -11.52 -3.33
N SER A 30 4.19 -11.97 -4.58
CA SER A 30 3.90 -11.13 -5.74
C SER A 30 2.43 -11.25 -6.13
N ILE A 31 1.73 -10.12 -6.21
CA ILE A 31 0.38 -10.04 -6.77
C ILE A 31 0.52 -9.66 -8.24
N SER A 32 -0.09 -10.46 -9.12
CA SER A 32 -0.18 -10.17 -10.55
C SER A 32 -1.44 -9.39 -10.90
N PRO A 33 -1.44 -8.56 -11.96
CA PRO A 33 -2.64 -7.98 -12.51
C PRO A 33 -3.66 -9.05 -12.94
N SER A 34 -4.92 -8.64 -13.12
CA SER A 34 -5.99 -9.56 -13.55
C SER A 34 -5.68 -10.19 -14.91
N ALA A 35 -6.23 -11.39 -15.16
CA ALA A 35 -6.04 -12.10 -16.42
C ALA A 35 -6.47 -11.27 -17.64
N GLU A 36 -7.53 -10.48 -17.51
CA GLU A 36 -8.03 -9.59 -18.56
C GLU A 36 -7.02 -8.48 -18.89
N ILE A 37 -6.35 -7.92 -17.89
CA ILE A 37 -5.32 -6.90 -18.05
C ILE A 37 -4.03 -7.52 -18.63
N ASN A 38 -3.63 -8.70 -18.16
CA ASN A 38 -2.48 -9.45 -18.70
C ASN A 38 -2.65 -9.84 -20.19
N SER A 39 -3.88 -9.81 -20.72
CA SER A 39 -4.13 -10.08 -22.15
C SER A 39 -3.71 -8.93 -23.08
N ILE A 40 -3.45 -7.74 -22.54
CA ILE A 40 -3.02 -6.55 -23.27
C ILE A 40 -1.53 -6.67 -23.57
N ARG A 41 -1.08 -6.44 -24.81
CA ARG A 41 0.35 -6.37 -25.14
C ARG A 41 0.79 -4.94 -25.40
N THR A 42 0.00 -4.17 -26.15
CA THR A 42 0.28 -2.76 -26.43
C THR A 42 -0.71 -1.86 -25.71
N LEU A 43 -0.22 -1.09 -24.75
CA LEU A 43 -1.00 -0.16 -23.94
C LEU A 43 -0.66 1.28 -24.32
N ALA A 44 -1.67 2.01 -24.80
CA ALA A 44 -1.53 3.43 -25.09
C ALA A 44 -1.94 4.28 -23.89
N ILE A 45 -1.14 5.30 -23.59
CA ILE A 45 -1.46 6.32 -22.60
C ILE A 45 -2.17 7.47 -23.31
N GLY A 46 -3.47 7.58 -23.06
CA GLY A 46 -4.36 8.58 -23.66
C GLY A 46 -4.37 9.90 -22.90
N ASP A 47 -5.57 10.36 -22.58
CA ASP A 47 -5.79 11.65 -21.91
C ASP A 47 -5.42 11.59 -20.44
N VAL A 48 -4.79 12.66 -19.95
CA VAL A 48 -4.63 12.95 -18.51
C VAL A 48 -5.37 14.25 -18.20
N ARG A 49 -6.51 14.17 -17.52
CA ARG A 49 -7.43 15.30 -17.28
C ARG A 49 -7.36 15.75 -15.82
N LEU A 50 -7.27 17.06 -15.62
CA LEU A 50 -7.37 17.68 -14.29
C LEU A 50 -8.81 18.17 -14.11
N LEU A 51 -9.57 17.55 -13.21
CA LEU A 51 -10.97 17.87 -12.96
C LEU A 51 -11.13 19.03 -11.98
N HIS A 52 -10.31 19.06 -10.92
CA HIS A 52 -10.45 20.02 -9.83
C HIS A 52 -9.10 20.32 -9.16
N ARG A 53 -8.91 21.55 -8.67
CA ARG A 53 -7.63 22.05 -8.14
C ARG A 53 -7.77 23.16 -7.09
N ASP A 54 -8.13 22.80 -5.88
CA ASP A 54 -8.29 23.76 -4.79
C ASP A 54 -7.04 23.85 -3.89
N GLU A 55 -6.75 25.04 -3.39
CA GLU A 55 -5.76 25.28 -2.34
C GLU A 55 -6.35 26.15 -1.23
N LEU A 56 -6.33 25.63 0.00
CA LEU A 56 -6.76 26.29 1.22
C LEU A 56 -5.54 26.66 2.05
N ASN A 57 -5.34 27.95 2.32
CA ASN A 57 -4.26 28.43 3.17
C ASN A 57 -4.84 28.90 4.52
N LEU A 58 -4.42 28.22 5.58
CA LEU A 58 -4.75 28.49 6.97
C LEU A 58 -3.55 29.18 7.63
N ARG A 59 -3.78 30.35 8.23
CA ARG A 59 -2.78 31.03 9.06
C ARG A 59 -3.31 31.11 10.49
N ASP A 60 -2.58 30.51 11.41
CA ASP A 60 -2.87 30.50 12.84
C ASP A 60 -1.91 31.44 13.57
N ASN A 61 -2.47 32.43 14.25
CA ASN A 61 -1.74 33.29 15.16
C ASN A 61 -2.24 33.07 16.59
N LYS A 62 -1.82 31.96 17.23
CA LYS A 62 -2.17 31.61 18.61
C LYS A 62 -3.70 31.50 18.84
N GLY A 63 -4.42 30.93 17.90
CA GLY A 63 -5.88 30.77 17.94
C GLY A 63 -6.65 31.76 17.07
N ASP A 64 -6.01 32.81 16.56
CA ASP A 64 -6.59 33.70 15.56
C ASP A 64 -6.38 33.14 14.14
N TRP A 65 -7.40 32.48 13.61
CA TRP A 65 -7.35 31.84 12.31
C TRP A 65 -7.72 32.79 11.17
N ARG A 66 -6.87 32.81 10.13
CA ARG A 66 -7.19 33.42 8.83
C ARG A 66 -7.20 32.35 7.76
N VAL A 67 -8.26 32.35 6.96
CA VAL A 67 -8.48 31.39 5.87
C VAL A 67 -8.44 32.14 4.55
N SER A 68 -7.72 31.60 3.57
CA SER A 68 -7.77 32.07 2.19
C SER A 68 -7.83 30.89 1.23
N ARG A 69 -8.60 31.03 0.15
CA ARG A 69 -8.76 30.01 -0.87
C ARG A 69 -8.22 30.53 -2.20
N GLN A 70 -7.50 29.69 -2.91
CA GLN A 70 -6.99 29.96 -4.25
C GLN A 70 -6.96 28.68 -5.07
N ASN A 71 -6.75 28.80 -6.38
CA ASN A 71 -6.51 27.62 -7.22
C ASN A 71 -5.07 27.16 -7.09
N PHE A 72 -4.87 25.85 -6.94
CA PHE A 72 -3.53 25.27 -6.91
C PHE A 72 -2.84 25.43 -8.28
N LYS A 73 -1.58 25.86 -8.29
CA LYS A 73 -0.81 26.03 -9.54
C LYS A 73 -0.36 24.68 -10.07
N THR A 74 -0.93 24.26 -11.21
CA THR A 74 -0.70 22.94 -11.82
C THR A 74 0.14 22.97 -13.11
N ASN A 75 0.93 24.02 -13.32
CA ASN A 75 1.72 24.19 -14.56
C ASN A 75 2.58 22.95 -14.82
N GLY A 76 2.36 22.29 -15.96
CA GLY A 76 3.10 21.10 -16.38
C GLY A 76 2.73 19.79 -15.66
N LEU A 77 1.85 19.79 -14.65
CA LEU A 77 1.53 18.60 -13.86
C LEU A 77 0.97 17.45 -14.71
N LYS A 78 0.02 17.73 -15.61
CA LYS A 78 -0.55 16.72 -16.52
C LYS A 78 0.53 16.04 -17.37
N LYS A 79 1.45 16.83 -17.92
CA LYS A 79 2.58 16.36 -18.74
C LYS A 79 3.58 15.55 -17.91
N LEU A 80 3.84 15.96 -16.67
CA LEU A 80 4.70 15.22 -15.74
C LEU A 80 4.07 13.87 -15.35
N ILE A 81 2.78 13.83 -15.04
CA ILE A 81 2.06 12.58 -14.75
C ILE A 81 2.18 11.63 -15.93
N LYS A 82 1.85 12.09 -17.14
CA LYS A 82 1.91 11.28 -18.36
C LYS A 82 3.32 10.70 -18.60
N ARG A 83 4.35 11.55 -18.50
CA ARG A 83 5.76 11.11 -18.64
C ARG A 83 6.21 10.13 -17.57
N SER A 84 5.86 10.40 -16.31
CA SER A 84 6.16 9.52 -15.18
C SER A 84 5.52 8.16 -15.37
N LEU A 85 4.25 8.14 -15.79
CA LEU A 85 3.51 6.91 -16.02
C LEU A 85 4.10 6.08 -17.16
N ILE A 86 4.39 6.72 -18.30
CA ILE A 86 5.04 6.05 -19.43
C ILE A 86 6.38 5.45 -18.98
N SER A 87 7.20 6.23 -18.27
CA SER A 87 8.50 5.77 -17.78
C SER A 87 8.38 4.58 -16.82
N ASN A 88 7.45 4.63 -15.86
CA ASN A 88 7.30 3.58 -14.86
C ASN A 88 6.70 2.31 -15.46
N LEU A 89 5.65 2.42 -16.29
CA LEU A 89 5.08 1.26 -16.96
C LEU A 89 6.08 0.61 -17.91
N SER A 90 6.84 1.40 -18.69
CA SER A 90 7.87 0.83 -19.58
C SER A 90 8.98 0.10 -18.83
N ARG A 91 9.21 0.42 -17.56
CA ARG A 91 10.27 -0.18 -16.73
C ARG A 91 9.79 -1.42 -15.96
N PHE A 92 8.55 -1.40 -15.48
CA PHE A 92 8.07 -2.36 -14.48
C PHE A 92 6.92 -3.24 -14.97
N SER A 93 6.45 -3.05 -16.21
CA SER A 93 5.42 -3.90 -16.81
C SER A 93 5.88 -4.47 -18.15
N ASP A 94 5.23 -5.53 -18.59
CA ASP A 94 5.57 -6.23 -19.84
C ASP A 94 4.89 -5.63 -21.08
N TYR A 95 4.14 -4.53 -20.94
CA TYR A 95 3.46 -3.90 -22.08
C TYR A 95 4.43 -3.10 -22.95
N ASN A 96 4.15 -3.10 -24.25
CA ASN A 96 4.64 -2.07 -25.15
C ASN A 96 3.86 -0.77 -24.91
N ILE A 97 4.50 0.24 -24.31
CA ILE A 97 3.85 1.51 -23.96
C ILE A 97 3.93 2.50 -25.11
N VAL A 98 2.78 3.06 -25.49
CA VAL A 98 2.66 4.06 -26.55
C VAL A 98 2.11 5.37 -25.98
N ASP A 99 2.77 6.49 -26.25
CA ASP A 99 2.16 7.81 -26.04
C ASP A 99 1.20 8.11 -27.20
N LEU A 100 -0.10 8.18 -26.93
CA LEU A 100 -1.11 8.33 -27.97
C LEU A 100 -1.02 9.68 -28.71
N GLU A 101 -0.54 10.72 -28.04
CA GLU A 101 -0.40 12.07 -28.61
C GLU A 101 0.78 12.10 -29.60
N ILE A 102 1.90 11.49 -29.23
CA ILE A 102 3.06 11.33 -30.12
C ILE A 102 2.71 10.40 -31.28
N PHE A 103 1.96 9.32 -31.01
CA PHE A 103 1.50 8.41 -32.06
C PHE A 103 0.60 9.14 -33.07
N SER A 104 -0.39 9.91 -32.62
CA SER A 104 -1.23 10.68 -33.54
C SER A 104 -0.42 11.67 -34.37
N ASP A 105 0.59 12.32 -33.79
CA ASP A 105 1.43 13.30 -34.48
C ASP A 105 2.32 12.63 -35.54
N ILE A 106 2.98 11.51 -35.22
CA ILE A 106 3.88 10.77 -36.14
C ILE A 106 3.11 10.16 -37.31
N PHE A 107 1.90 9.67 -37.06
CA PHE A 107 1.09 9.01 -38.07
C PHE A 107 0.07 9.96 -38.72
N SER A 108 0.03 11.25 -38.33
CA SER A 108 -0.91 12.27 -38.80
C SER A 108 -0.91 12.47 -40.32
N ASP A 109 0.24 12.39 -41.00
CA ASP A 109 0.30 12.54 -42.46
C ASP A 109 -0.37 11.39 -43.24
N LYS A 110 -0.70 10.27 -42.58
CA LYS A 110 -1.58 9.22 -43.12
C LYS A 110 -2.96 9.17 -42.45
N LEU A 111 -3.27 10.09 -41.54
CA LEU A 111 -4.46 10.10 -40.66
C LEU A 111 -5.27 11.42 -40.66
N HIS A 112 -4.93 12.41 -41.49
CA HIS A 112 -5.60 13.73 -41.60
C HIS A 112 -7.11 13.72 -41.96
N SER A 113 -7.80 12.58 -41.91
CA SER A 113 -9.23 12.47 -42.19
C SER A 113 -10.11 12.14 -40.98
N ILE A 114 -9.66 12.22 -39.72
CA ILE A 114 -10.51 11.82 -38.59
C ILE A 114 -10.51 12.81 -37.42
N LYS A 115 -11.52 13.69 -37.40
CA LYS A 115 -12.12 14.16 -36.14
C LYS A 115 -12.73 12.94 -35.43
N PRO A 116 -12.56 12.75 -34.10
CA PRO A 116 -13.00 11.53 -33.44
C PRO A 116 -14.52 11.54 -33.27
N VAL A 117 -15.22 10.98 -34.26
CA VAL A 117 -16.59 10.48 -34.17
C VAL A 117 -16.46 8.96 -34.28
N GLY A 118 -17.15 8.22 -33.40
CA GLY A 118 -16.81 6.85 -33.03
C GLY A 118 -16.47 5.86 -34.16
N GLY A 119 -15.56 4.92 -33.85
CA GLY A 119 -15.29 3.73 -34.66
C GLY A 119 -13.91 3.63 -35.33
N ILE A 120 -12.84 4.18 -34.74
CA ILE A 120 -11.49 4.12 -35.34
C ILE A 120 -10.76 2.83 -34.97
N SER A 121 -10.28 2.08 -35.98
CA SER A 121 -9.27 1.03 -35.84
C SER A 121 -7.87 1.59 -35.80
N ILE A 122 -7.29 1.65 -34.60
CA ILE A 122 -5.86 1.85 -34.45
C ILE A 122 -5.21 0.47 -34.52
N GLY A 123 -4.62 0.14 -35.67
CA GLY A 123 -3.84 -1.09 -35.82
C GLY A 123 -2.65 -1.07 -34.85
N GLY A 124 -2.49 -2.12 -34.04
CA GLY A 124 -1.34 -2.28 -33.15
C GLY A 124 -1.50 -1.75 -31.73
N ILE A 125 -2.65 -1.17 -31.34
CA ILE A 125 -2.95 -0.81 -29.94
C ILE A 125 -4.05 -1.76 -29.43
N ASP A 126 -3.80 -2.42 -28.30
CA ASP A 126 -4.76 -3.37 -27.70
C ASP A 126 -5.66 -2.67 -26.67
N ALA A 127 -5.14 -1.66 -25.98
CA ALA A 127 -5.90 -0.88 -25.00
C ALA A 127 -5.41 0.58 -24.88
N VAL A 128 -6.30 1.46 -24.43
CA VAL A 128 -6.03 2.87 -24.12
C VAL A 128 -6.37 3.15 -22.66
N LEU A 129 -5.43 3.71 -21.90
CA LEU A 129 -5.62 4.18 -20.52
C LEU A 129 -5.83 5.69 -20.51
N ASN A 130 -7.00 6.12 -20.06
CA ASN A 130 -7.30 7.52 -19.77
C ASN A 130 -7.34 7.75 -18.26
N LEU A 131 -6.89 8.92 -17.82
CA LEU A 131 -6.84 9.29 -16.40
C LEU A 131 -7.55 10.62 -16.17
N SER A 132 -8.30 10.69 -15.08
CA SER A 132 -8.84 11.95 -14.57
C SER A 132 -8.47 12.09 -13.11
N PHE A 133 -8.01 13.28 -12.68
CA PHE A 133 -7.60 13.48 -11.30
C PHE A 133 -8.04 14.84 -10.75
N ALA A 134 -8.23 14.89 -9.43
CA ALA A 134 -8.51 16.08 -8.66
C ALA A 134 -7.48 16.23 -7.53
N VAL A 135 -7.10 17.47 -7.24
CA VAL A 135 -6.09 17.79 -6.21
C VAL A 135 -6.63 18.83 -5.27
N ASN A 136 -6.59 18.54 -3.97
CA ASN A 136 -6.90 19.49 -2.91
C ASN A 136 -5.66 19.70 -2.05
N VAL A 137 -5.24 20.95 -1.89
CA VAL A 137 -4.08 21.32 -1.09
C VAL A 137 -4.54 22.09 0.13
N VAL A 138 -4.08 21.72 1.32
CA VAL A 138 -4.28 22.48 2.55
C VAL A 138 -2.91 22.83 3.10
N THR A 139 -2.59 24.13 3.13
CA THR A 139 -1.38 24.64 3.75
C THR A 139 -1.75 25.33 5.06
N GLN A 140 -1.11 24.96 6.15
CA GLN A 140 -1.33 25.54 7.46
C GLN A 140 -0.01 26.06 8.03
N ASN A 141 0.00 27.33 8.39
CA ASN A 141 1.16 27.98 8.99
C ASN A 141 0.71 28.56 10.33
N GLY A 142 1.48 28.35 11.39
CA GLY A 142 1.16 28.99 12.66
C GLY A 142 2.22 28.87 13.71
N HIS A 143 1.84 29.19 14.94
CA HIS A 143 2.69 29.05 16.12
C HIS A 143 1.90 28.36 17.21
N PHE A 144 2.52 27.40 17.89
CA PHE A 144 1.96 26.79 19.09
C PHE A 144 2.89 27.03 20.27
N GLU A 145 2.36 26.90 21.47
CA GLU A 145 3.13 27.06 22.69
C GLU A 145 3.43 25.67 23.26
N SER A 146 4.71 25.40 23.50
CA SER A 146 5.18 24.16 24.12
C SER A 146 5.98 24.47 25.39
N ILE A 147 5.93 23.56 26.37
CA ILE A 147 6.76 23.66 27.57
C ILE A 147 8.01 22.83 27.33
N LYS A 148 9.19 23.47 27.43
CA LYS A 148 10.49 22.82 27.30
C LYS A 148 11.25 22.91 28.62
N SER A 149 11.77 21.79 29.08
CA SER A 149 12.62 21.72 30.27
C SER A 149 14.08 21.93 29.89
N PHE A 150 14.69 22.97 30.46
CA PHE A 150 16.12 23.25 30.30
C PHE A 150 16.84 22.80 31.56
N ARG A 151 17.60 21.71 31.44
CA ARG A 151 18.41 21.20 32.54
C ARG A 151 19.86 21.67 32.41
N ARG A 152 20.39 22.28 33.46
CA ARG A 152 21.81 22.59 33.60
C ARG A 152 22.40 21.71 34.69
N ARG A 153 23.42 20.93 34.32
CA ARG A 153 24.23 20.17 35.27
C ARG A 153 25.67 20.66 35.23
N THR A 154 26.16 21.14 36.37
CA THR A 154 27.56 21.52 36.55
C THR A 154 28.23 20.48 37.45
N THR A 155 29.35 19.92 37.00
CA THR A 155 30.16 19.00 37.80
C THR A 155 31.51 19.64 38.09
N ARG A 156 32.01 19.43 39.31
CA ARG A 156 33.34 19.83 39.74
C ARG A 156 34.13 18.59 40.13
N LYS A 157 35.39 18.53 39.69
CA LYS A 157 36.30 17.46 40.10
C LYS A 157 36.81 17.74 41.52
N SER A 158 36.59 16.80 42.44
CA SER A 158 37.12 16.85 43.80
C SER A 158 37.90 15.57 44.07
N GLY A 159 39.23 15.68 44.11
CA GLY A 159 40.13 14.52 44.14
C GLY A 159 40.03 13.67 42.87
N LYS A 160 39.81 12.35 43.01
CA LYS A 160 39.64 11.39 41.89
C LYS A 160 38.20 11.25 41.39
N LYS A 161 37.21 11.91 42.00
CA LYS A 161 35.78 11.79 41.65
C LYS A 161 35.20 13.10 41.13
N TRP A 162 34.29 13.00 40.17
CA TRP A 162 33.44 14.11 39.74
C TRP A 162 32.23 14.20 40.67
N ILE A 163 31.98 15.39 41.20
CA ILE A 163 30.82 15.66 42.07
C ILE A 163 29.95 16.68 41.35
N THR A 164 28.65 16.41 41.25
CA THR A 164 27.68 17.37 40.73
C THR A 164 27.53 18.50 41.74
N THR A 165 27.92 19.71 41.35
CA THR A 165 27.84 20.91 42.20
C THR A 165 26.57 21.70 41.94
N GLU A 166 25.95 21.52 40.79
CA GLU A 166 24.69 22.16 40.44
C GLU A 166 23.91 21.23 39.52
N ASP A 167 22.63 21.03 39.82
CA ASP A 167 21.69 20.36 38.95
C ASP A 167 20.37 21.12 39.06
N SER A 168 20.04 21.89 38.03
CA SER A 168 18.81 22.67 37.98
C SER A 168 18.05 22.34 36.70
N SER A 169 16.72 22.32 36.79
CA SER A 169 15.83 22.20 35.65
C SER A 169 14.86 23.36 35.70
N VAL A 170 14.72 24.08 34.59
CA VAL A 170 13.76 25.18 34.46
C VAL A 170 12.86 24.91 33.27
N ASP A 171 11.58 24.84 33.53
CA ASP A 171 10.57 24.75 32.49
C ASP A 171 10.31 26.14 31.93
N ARG A 172 10.35 26.27 30.61
CA ARG A 172 10.01 27.51 29.91
C ARG A 172 8.96 27.23 28.85
N LYS A 173 7.99 28.14 28.79
CA LYS A 173 7.03 28.20 27.70
C LYS A 173 7.74 28.81 26.48
N ILE A 174 7.78 28.06 25.38
CA ILE A 174 8.40 28.47 24.12
C ILE A 174 7.32 28.50 23.04
N THR A 175 7.34 29.54 22.21
CA THR A 175 6.52 29.61 21.01
C THR A 175 7.28 28.97 19.86
N GLU A 176 6.78 27.86 19.34
CA GLU A 176 7.38 27.12 18.24
C GLU A 176 6.54 27.34 16.96
N PRO A 177 7.16 27.74 15.83
CA PRO A 177 6.45 27.81 14.57
C PRO A 177 6.17 26.41 14.05
N TYR A 178 5.04 26.25 13.37
CA TYR A 178 4.73 25.04 12.62
C TYR A 178 4.24 25.38 11.22
N GLN A 179 4.54 24.47 10.31
CA GLN A 179 4.07 24.55 8.95
C GLN A 179 3.73 23.15 8.47
N THR A 180 2.49 22.94 8.04
CA THR A 180 2.03 21.70 7.43
C THR A 180 1.44 22.00 6.06
N ARG A 181 1.57 21.04 5.14
CA ARG A 181 1.00 21.09 3.82
C ARG A 181 0.53 19.69 3.46
N THR A 182 -0.78 19.53 3.40
CA THR A 182 -1.46 18.27 3.08
C THR A 182 -1.99 18.35 1.66
N VAL A 183 -1.78 17.31 0.88
CA VAL A 183 -2.32 17.18 -0.47
C VAL A 183 -3.14 15.92 -0.57
N SER A 184 -4.41 16.08 -0.91
CA SER A 184 -5.31 14.98 -1.23
C SER A 184 -5.44 14.87 -2.74
N VAL A 185 -5.19 13.67 -3.26
CA VAL A 185 -5.33 13.34 -4.68
C VAL A 185 -6.42 12.31 -4.82
N TYR A 186 -7.35 12.57 -5.73
CA TYR A 186 -8.36 11.63 -6.18
C TYR A 186 -8.08 11.33 -7.64
N LEU A 187 -7.93 10.06 -7.98
CA LEU A 187 -7.63 9.59 -9.33
C LEU A 187 -8.72 8.63 -9.77
N THR A 188 -9.16 8.78 -11.02
CA THR A 188 -9.94 7.77 -11.73
C THR A 188 -9.21 7.39 -13.02
N GLY A 189 -9.23 6.10 -13.33
CA GLY A 189 -8.68 5.56 -14.57
C GLY A 189 -9.76 4.81 -15.35
N GLU A 190 -9.73 4.96 -16.67
CA GLU A 190 -10.60 4.26 -17.61
C GLU A 190 -9.71 3.49 -18.58
N LEU A 191 -9.86 2.16 -18.59
CA LEU A 191 -9.14 1.28 -19.51
C LEU A 191 -10.09 0.86 -20.63
N LEU A 192 -9.78 1.27 -21.85
CA LEU A 192 -10.59 1.00 -23.04
C LEU A 192 -9.89 -0.07 -23.88
N LYS A 193 -10.55 -1.21 -24.13
CA LYS A 193 -10.05 -2.24 -25.04
C LYS A 193 -10.35 -1.87 -26.48
N VAL A 194 -9.35 -2.03 -27.35
CA VAL A 194 -9.44 -1.80 -28.78
C VAL A 194 -9.40 -3.17 -29.47
N SER A 195 -10.46 -3.53 -30.19
CA SER A 195 -10.54 -4.79 -30.92
C SER A 195 -11.20 -4.57 -32.27
N ALA A 196 -10.49 -4.84 -33.37
CA ALA A 196 -10.99 -4.69 -34.74
C ALA A 196 -11.67 -3.32 -35.01
N GLY A 197 -11.11 -2.24 -34.44
CA GLY A 197 -11.63 -0.88 -34.55
C GLY A 197 -12.85 -0.52 -33.73
N LYS A 198 -13.31 -1.44 -32.87
CA LYS A 198 -14.27 -1.12 -31.82
C LYS A 198 -13.52 -0.82 -30.53
N ILE A 199 -13.91 0.27 -29.89
CA ILE A 199 -13.43 0.65 -28.56
C ILE A 199 -14.55 0.31 -27.57
N ARG A 200 -14.23 -0.48 -26.53
CA ARG A 200 -15.15 -0.78 -25.43
C ARG A 200 -14.48 -0.52 -24.09
N LEU A 201 -15.25 -0.08 -23.10
CA LEU A 201 -14.76 -0.01 -21.73
C LEU A 201 -14.42 -1.42 -21.23
N LEU A 202 -13.19 -1.62 -20.78
CA LEU A 202 -12.73 -2.87 -20.19
C LEU A 202 -12.86 -2.82 -18.67
N SER A 203 -12.32 -1.77 -18.05
CA SER A 203 -12.39 -1.57 -16.61
C SER A 203 -12.28 -0.09 -16.25
N THR A 204 -12.74 0.23 -15.05
CA THR A 204 -12.53 1.53 -14.41
C THR A 204 -11.89 1.33 -13.06
N PHE A 205 -11.12 2.31 -12.61
CA PHE A 205 -10.56 2.29 -11.28
C PHE A 205 -10.56 3.63 -10.61
N SER A 206 -10.52 3.62 -9.27
CA SER A 206 -10.42 4.82 -8.46
C SER A 206 -9.40 4.63 -7.34
N GLU A 207 -8.58 5.65 -7.12
CA GLU A 207 -7.55 5.65 -6.09
C GLU A 207 -7.53 7.00 -5.36
N VAL A 208 -7.20 6.96 -4.07
CA VAL A 208 -7.07 8.15 -3.23
C VAL A 208 -5.77 8.09 -2.46
N ALA A 209 -5.03 9.21 -2.47
CA ALA A 209 -3.82 9.36 -1.70
C ALA A 209 -3.82 10.67 -0.91
N VAL A 210 -3.26 10.64 0.29
CA VAL A 210 -3.03 11.83 1.11
C VAL A 210 -1.55 11.93 1.42
N ILE A 211 -0.92 12.99 0.95
CA ILE A 211 0.49 13.29 1.17
C ILE A 211 0.57 14.41 2.19
N SER A 212 1.26 14.20 3.30
CA SER A 212 1.49 15.25 4.29
C SER A 212 2.97 15.64 4.34
N MET A 213 3.23 16.94 4.33
CA MET A 213 4.57 17.51 4.45
C MET A 213 4.54 18.54 5.57
N GLY A 214 5.56 18.60 6.43
CA GLY A 214 5.57 19.61 7.48
C GLY A 214 6.73 19.53 8.46
N SER A 215 6.82 20.57 9.27
CA SER A 215 7.75 20.70 10.39
C SER A 215 7.07 21.37 11.59
N GLY A 216 7.40 20.95 12.81
CA GLY A 216 7.03 21.63 14.06
C GLY A 216 5.80 21.06 14.77
N PHE A 217 4.68 20.80 14.07
CA PHE A 217 3.47 20.21 14.66
C PHE A 217 3.17 18.88 13.97
N VAL A 218 3.22 17.78 14.73
CA VAL A 218 2.68 16.48 14.31
C VAL A 218 1.37 16.31 15.09
N PRO A 219 0.23 16.78 14.57
CA PRO A 219 -1.05 16.44 15.17
C PRO A 219 -1.19 14.92 15.09
N SER A 220 -1.31 14.26 16.25
CA SER A 220 -1.65 12.84 16.44
C SER A 220 -1.66 12.05 15.13
N SER A 221 -0.48 11.55 14.78
CA SER A 221 -0.28 10.67 13.64
C SER A 221 -1.32 9.56 13.68
N PHE A 222 -2.28 9.60 12.76
CA PHE A 222 -3.25 8.52 12.54
C PHE A 222 -2.60 7.21 12.06
N SER A 223 -1.27 7.12 12.06
CA SER A 223 -0.53 5.86 12.01
C SER A 223 -0.32 5.35 13.44
N GLN A 224 -1.23 4.52 13.92
CA GLN A 224 -0.85 3.51 14.90
C GLN A 224 0.24 2.65 14.24
N SER A 225 1.46 2.71 14.77
CA SER A 225 2.39 1.60 14.56
C SER A 225 1.72 0.36 15.16
N VAL A 226 1.56 -0.68 14.35
CA VAL A 226 1.09 -1.98 14.83
C VAL A 226 2.16 -2.50 15.78
N ASP A 227 1.94 -2.29 17.07
CA ASP A 227 2.77 -2.82 18.13
C ASP A 227 2.45 -4.32 18.28
N GLY A 228 3.06 -5.11 17.41
CA GLY A 228 3.02 -6.55 17.44
C GLY A 228 4.41 -7.05 17.10
N LYS A 229 5.05 -7.79 18.01
CA LYS A 229 6.29 -8.51 17.71
C LYS A 229 6.02 -9.49 16.57
N ILE A 230 6.36 -9.08 15.36
CA ILE A 230 6.29 -9.86 14.14
C ILE A 230 7.73 -10.22 13.77
N LEU A 231 8.00 -11.50 13.57
CA LEU A 231 9.29 -11.99 13.10
C LEU A 231 9.42 -11.66 11.61
N SER A 232 10.13 -10.58 11.29
CA SER A 232 10.48 -10.21 9.91
C SER A 232 11.79 -10.90 9.49
N PHE A 233 11.80 -11.57 8.33
CA PHE A 233 13.00 -12.24 7.79
C PHE A 233 14.04 -11.28 7.16
N PHE A 234 13.70 -10.00 6.97
CA PHE A 234 14.58 -9.01 6.35
C PHE A 234 15.05 -7.99 7.39
N SER A 235 16.19 -8.26 8.02
CA SER A 235 16.87 -7.31 8.90
C SER A 235 18.13 -6.79 8.22
N GLY A 236 18.03 -5.62 7.59
CA GLY A 236 19.16 -4.88 7.05
C GLY A 236 18.82 -4.19 5.74
N ASP A 237 18.41 -2.93 5.80
CA ASP A 237 18.17 -2.12 4.60
C ASP A 237 18.92 -0.77 4.69
N GLU A 238 20.07 -0.72 4.02
CA GLU A 238 20.99 0.42 3.95
C GLU A 238 20.58 1.49 2.92
N GLN A 239 19.44 1.34 2.25
CA GLN A 239 18.96 2.29 1.24
C GLN A 239 18.66 3.69 1.82
N SER A 240 18.86 4.71 0.98
CA SER A 240 18.46 6.11 1.27
C SER A 240 16.95 6.26 1.43
N ILE A 241 16.47 7.35 2.05
CA ILE A 241 15.02 7.58 2.26
C ILE A 241 14.29 7.66 0.90
N GLU A 242 14.91 8.29 -0.09
CA GLU A 242 14.40 8.38 -1.46
C GLU A 242 14.33 7.00 -2.15
N GLU A 243 15.33 6.14 -1.97
CA GLU A 243 15.29 4.75 -2.48
C GLU A 243 14.22 3.92 -1.76
N LYS A 244 14.04 4.12 -0.46
CA LYS A 244 12.98 3.48 0.34
C LYS A 244 11.59 3.89 -0.14
N ILE A 245 11.36 5.17 -0.47
CA ILE A 245 10.09 5.63 -1.04
C ILE A 245 9.84 5.04 -2.43
N SER A 246 10.90 4.86 -3.23
CA SER A 246 10.81 4.20 -4.54
C SER A 246 10.57 2.69 -4.47
N ASN A 247 11.03 2.04 -3.41
CA ASN A 247 11.00 0.57 -3.22
C ASN A 247 10.01 0.10 -2.14
N MET A 248 9.23 1.00 -1.53
CA MET A 248 8.26 0.67 -0.48
C MET A 248 7.16 -0.25 -1.03
N PRO A 249 6.74 -1.30 -0.30
CA PRO A 249 5.58 -2.08 -0.68
C PRO A 249 4.35 -1.17 -0.74
N PHE A 250 3.64 -1.23 -1.87
CA PHE A 250 2.63 -0.28 -2.35
C PHE A 250 1.48 0.06 -1.38
N TYR A 251 1.30 -0.70 -0.30
CA TYR A 251 0.31 -0.42 0.76
C TYR A 251 0.76 0.65 1.77
N GLY A 252 2.05 0.96 1.87
CA GLY A 252 2.59 1.98 2.80
C GLY A 252 2.39 3.42 2.35
N LEU A 253 2.25 3.67 1.04
CA LEU A 253 2.22 5.01 0.44
C LEU A 253 0.89 5.75 0.63
N LYS A 254 -0.13 5.15 1.27
CA LYS A 254 -1.42 5.81 1.51
C LYS A 254 -1.30 6.97 2.51
N HIS A 255 -0.27 6.95 3.37
CA HIS A 255 -0.01 7.97 4.39
C HIS A 255 1.49 8.22 4.59
N ASP A 256 2.17 8.74 3.57
CA ASP A 256 3.56 9.18 3.77
C ASP A 256 3.63 10.60 4.32
N ALA A 257 4.31 10.72 5.46
CA ALA A 257 4.84 11.97 5.99
C ALA A 257 6.23 12.20 5.37
N LEU A 258 6.28 12.90 4.24
CA LEU A 258 7.55 13.28 3.62
C LEU A 258 8.20 14.37 4.50
N ARG A 259 9.31 14.03 5.16
CA ARG A 259 10.09 15.01 5.95
C ARG A 259 10.78 15.99 5.01
N GLY A 260 10.52 17.29 5.18
CA GLY A 260 11.17 18.36 4.40
C GLY A 260 10.54 19.73 4.62
N VAL A 261 11.29 20.80 4.32
CA VAL A 261 10.81 22.19 4.47
C VAL A 261 9.67 22.43 3.47
N PRO A 262 8.49 22.93 3.90
CA PRO A 262 7.28 23.00 3.05
C PRO A 262 7.36 23.95 1.84
N ASN A 263 8.37 24.82 1.82
CA ASN A 263 8.58 25.85 0.79
C ASN A 263 9.32 25.37 -0.47
N ALA A 264 9.63 24.08 -0.61
CA ALA A 264 10.13 23.52 -1.87
C ALA A 264 8.98 23.37 -2.91
N ALA A 265 8.23 24.45 -3.19
CA ALA A 265 7.11 24.47 -4.14
C ALA A 265 7.50 23.96 -5.54
N ALA A 266 8.78 24.03 -5.90
CA ALA A 266 9.33 23.46 -7.13
C ALA A 266 9.21 21.92 -7.22
N ASN A 267 9.01 21.21 -6.10
CA ASN A 267 8.98 19.74 -6.04
C ASN A 267 7.58 19.13 -5.87
N LEU A 268 6.51 19.91 -5.63
CA LEU A 268 5.20 19.31 -5.37
C LEU A 268 4.60 18.66 -6.63
N SER A 269 4.64 19.34 -7.79
CA SER A 269 4.13 18.77 -9.04
C SER A 269 4.87 17.49 -9.45
N HIS A 270 6.18 17.43 -9.22
CA HIS A 270 6.98 16.24 -9.49
C HIS A 270 6.63 15.09 -8.54
N ARG A 271 6.53 15.37 -7.22
CA ARG A 271 6.10 14.38 -6.21
C ARG A 271 4.70 13.86 -6.48
N LEU A 272 3.76 14.73 -6.87
CA LEU A 272 2.41 14.33 -7.26
C LEU A 272 2.40 13.47 -8.51
N ALA A 273 3.22 13.79 -9.51
CA ALA A 273 3.34 12.98 -10.72
C ALA A 273 3.85 11.56 -10.40
N LEU A 274 4.88 11.45 -9.57
CA LEU A 274 5.40 10.17 -9.11
C LEU A 274 4.36 9.41 -8.28
N GLN A 275 3.71 10.06 -7.32
CA GLN A 275 2.68 9.42 -6.49
C GLN A 275 1.52 8.89 -7.33
N ILE A 276 1.00 9.69 -8.26
CA ILE A 276 -0.09 9.28 -9.16
C ILE A 276 0.37 8.10 -10.02
N SER A 277 1.58 8.13 -10.56
CA SER A 277 2.12 7.00 -11.31
C SER A 277 2.23 5.74 -10.45
N ASN A 278 2.67 5.86 -9.19
CA ASN A 278 2.82 4.73 -8.27
C ASN A 278 1.47 4.16 -7.81
N MET A 279 0.42 4.97 -7.75
CA MET A 279 -0.95 4.51 -7.49
C MET A 279 -1.46 3.60 -8.63
N ILE A 280 -1.07 3.92 -9.86
CA ILE A 280 -1.50 3.21 -11.08
C ILE A 280 -0.71 1.93 -11.28
N LEU A 281 0.60 1.92 -10.98
CA LEU A 281 1.49 0.83 -11.33
C LEU A 281 0.99 -0.57 -10.92
N PRO A 282 0.44 -0.81 -9.71
CA PRO A 282 -0.06 -2.12 -9.30
C PRO A 282 -1.26 -2.64 -10.10
N TRP A 283 -1.95 -1.78 -10.87
CA TRP A 283 -3.01 -2.21 -11.78
C TRP A 283 -2.46 -2.90 -13.03
N PHE A 284 -1.21 -2.63 -13.38
CA PHE A 284 -0.62 -3.01 -14.67
C PHE A 284 0.65 -3.84 -14.51
N ALA A 285 1.37 -3.72 -13.41
CA ALA A 285 2.59 -4.45 -13.12
C ALA A 285 2.42 -5.38 -11.91
N PRO A 286 3.10 -6.54 -11.89
CA PRO A 286 3.24 -7.33 -10.69
C PRO A 286 3.86 -6.51 -9.55
N TYR A 287 3.39 -6.73 -8.33
CA TYR A 287 3.91 -6.02 -7.17
C TYR A 287 4.01 -6.89 -5.93
N THR A 288 5.05 -6.63 -5.13
CA THR A 288 5.30 -7.39 -3.91
C THR A 288 4.50 -6.83 -2.74
N VAL A 289 3.84 -7.71 -2.00
CA VAL A 289 3.20 -7.41 -0.73
C VAL A 289 3.67 -8.36 0.36
N LEU A 290 3.61 -7.88 1.60
CA LEU A 290 3.84 -8.72 2.76
C LEU A 290 2.53 -9.46 3.09
N ALA A 291 2.49 -10.75 2.80
CA ALA A 291 1.35 -11.61 3.10
C ALA A 291 1.49 -12.22 4.49
N THR A 292 0.37 -12.44 5.17
CA THR A 292 0.29 -13.20 6.41
C THR A 292 -0.75 -14.29 6.24
N ARG A 293 -0.32 -15.55 6.38
CA ARG A 293 -1.17 -16.73 6.27
C ARG A 293 -1.28 -17.43 7.61
N THR A 294 -2.48 -17.85 7.97
CA THR A 294 -2.68 -18.75 9.11
C THR A 294 -2.25 -20.15 8.68
N ILE A 295 -1.45 -20.85 9.49
CA ILE A 295 -1.10 -22.25 9.24
C ILE A 295 -2.28 -23.11 9.68
N ASP A 296 -2.74 -24.00 8.81
CA ASP A 296 -3.85 -24.90 9.14
C ASP A 296 -3.33 -26.10 9.94
N SER A 297 -3.74 -26.20 11.20
CA SER A 297 -3.32 -27.28 12.10
C SER A 297 -4.00 -28.63 11.81
N GLY A 298 -4.99 -28.67 10.91
CA GLY A 298 -5.67 -29.92 10.50
C GLY A 298 -4.92 -30.74 9.45
N GLY A 299 -3.77 -30.26 8.97
CA GLY A 299 -2.92 -30.97 8.01
C GLY A 299 -1.91 -31.92 8.68
N ASP A 300 -0.93 -32.38 7.90
CA ASP A 300 0.17 -33.22 8.38
C ASP A 300 0.99 -32.51 9.48
N ASP A 301 1.13 -33.17 10.64
CA ASP A 301 1.79 -32.61 11.82
C ASP A 301 3.24 -32.21 11.55
N SER A 302 3.96 -32.96 10.72
CA SER A 302 5.37 -32.69 10.41
C SER A 302 5.50 -31.44 9.55
N ALA A 303 4.65 -31.31 8.52
CA ALA A 303 4.57 -30.13 7.68
C ALA A 303 4.18 -28.87 8.46
N VAL A 304 3.16 -28.98 9.34
CA VAL A 304 2.75 -27.88 10.22
C VAL A 304 3.92 -27.44 11.12
N ASN A 305 4.64 -28.39 11.72
CA ASN A 305 5.80 -28.09 12.55
C ASN A 305 6.93 -27.40 11.73
N TYR A 306 7.17 -27.80 10.49
CA TYR A 306 8.11 -27.11 9.61
C TYR A 306 7.68 -25.68 9.31
N LEU A 307 6.40 -25.45 9.01
CA LEU A 307 5.85 -24.10 8.77
C LEU A 307 5.96 -23.20 10.01
N MET A 308 5.70 -23.73 11.20
CA MET A 308 5.85 -22.99 12.46
C MET A 308 7.28 -22.51 12.71
N HIS A 309 8.28 -23.24 12.20
CA HIS A 309 9.70 -22.88 12.25
C HIS A 309 10.19 -22.18 10.97
N ALA A 310 9.27 -21.77 10.09
CA ALA A 310 9.54 -21.15 8.79
C ALA A 310 10.48 -21.96 7.87
N LYS A 311 10.51 -23.28 8.03
CA LYS A 311 11.24 -24.20 7.15
C LYS A 311 10.39 -24.54 5.92
N VAL A 312 10.13 -23.52 5.10
CA VAL A 312 9.17 -23.58 3.98
C VAL A 312 9.51 -24.67 2.96
N LEU A 313 10.79 -24.85 2.60
CA LEU A 313 11.23 -25.90 1.67
C LEU A 313 10.93 -27.31 2.20
N SER A 314 11.26 -27.58 3.47
CA SER A 314 11.00 -28.89 4.09
C SER A 314 9.51 -29.16 4.24
N ALA A 315 8.70 -28.14 4.55
CA ALA A 315 7.25 -28.27 4.57
C ALA A 315 6.69 -28.61 3.18
N LYS A 316 7.19 -27.94 2.12
CA LYS A 316 6.78 -28.19 0.74
C LYS A 316 7.06 -29.64 0.32
N GLU A 317 8.29 -30.10 0.50
CA GLU A 317 8.70 -31.47 0.15
C GLU A 317 7.84 -32.51 0.90
N LYS A 318 7.59 -32.28 2.20
CA LYS A 318 6.76 -33.17 3.00
C LYS A 318 5.32 -33.21 2.51
N LEU A 319 4.74 -32.05 2.19
CA LEU A 319 3.37 -31.97 1.72
C LEU A 319 3.21 -32.58 0.32
N GLU A 320 4.17 -32.39 -0.59
CA GLU A 320 4.20 -33.04 -1.91
C GLU A 320 4.26 -34.58 -1.79
N GLU A 321 5.04 -35.10 -0.85
CA GLU A 321 5.05 -36.53 -0.52
C GLU A 321 3.67 -36.99 0.00
N VAL A 322 3.08 -36.27 0.95
CA VAL A 322 1.80 -36.63 1.58
C VAL A 322 0.66 -36.64 0.55
N ILE A 323 0.52 -35.60 -0.27
CA ILE A 323 -0.58 -35.51 -1.25
C ILE A 323 -0.44 -36.47 -2.43
N SER A 324 0.72 -37.13 -2.58
CA SER A 324 0.89 -38.16 -3.60
C SER A 324 0.00 -39.38 -3.34
N ASN A 325 -0.42 -39.59 -2.08
CA ASN A 325 -1.47 -40.52 -1.72
C ASN A 325 -2.85 -39.81 -1.75
N PRO A 326 -3.81 -40.24 -2.59
CA PRO A 326 -5.13 -39.60 -2.67
C PRO A 326 -5.91 -39.55 -1.35
N GLU A 327 -5.68 -40.51 -0.43
CA GLU A 327 -6.36 -40.54 0.87
C GLU A 327 -5.90 -39.40 1.80
N ASP A 328 -4.67 -38.92 1.62
CA ASP A 328 -4.06 -37.87 2.46
C ASP A 328 -4.15 -36.48 1.80
N LYS A 329 -4.76 -36.39 0.62
CA LYS A 329 -5.04 -35.14 -0.11
C LYS A 329 -6.22 -34.39 0.52
N THR A 330 -6.01 -33.82 1.71
CA THR A 330 -7.01 -33.04 2.45
C THR A 330 -6.97 -31.55 2.10
N ALA A 331 -8.06 -30.82 2.35
CA ALA A 331 -8.12 -29.37 2.16
C ALA A 331 -7.02 -28.62 2.95
N ALA A 332 -6.74 -29.07 4.19
CA ALA A 332 -5.70 -28.47 5.03
C ALA A 332 -4.29 -28.68 4.46
N ASN A 333 -3.98 -29.87 3.94
CA ASN A 333 -2.69 -30.16 3.30
C ASN A 333 -2.49 -29.37 2.01
N LEU A 334 -3.53 -29.28 1.16
CA LEU A 334 -3.50 -28.47 -0.05
C LEU A 334 -3.31 -26.98 0.25
N TYR A 335 -4.04 -26.47 1.24
CA TYR A 335 -3.91 -25.09 1.69
C TYR A 335 -2.50 -24.81 2.24
N ASN A 336 -1.96 -25.66 3.12
CA ASN A 336 -0.61 -25.49 3.65
C ASN A 336 0.47 -25.61 2.55
N LEU A 337 0.23 -26.43 1.51
CA LEU A 337 1.14 -26.50 0.36
C LEU A 337 1.06 -25.22 -0.47
N GLY A 338 -0.14 -24.64 -0.61
CA GLY A 338 -0.35 -23.32 -1.21
C GLY A 338 0.46 -22.24 -0.50
N ILE A 339 0.48 -22.22 0.85
CA ILE A 339 1.36 -21.33 1.63
C ILE A 339 2.82 -21.50 1.22
N CYS A 340 3.28 -22.74 1.05
CA CYS A 340 4.68 -23.02 0.70
C CYS A 340 5.03 -22.44 -0.67
N TYR A 341 4.22 -22.72 -1.69
CA TYR A 341 4.44 -22.18 -3.04
C TYR A 341 4.35 -20.65 -3.06
N GLU A 342 3.41 -20.06 -2.33
CA GLU A 342 3.28 -18.60 -2.23
C GLU A 342 4.53 -17.97 -1.60
N ALA A 343 5.03 -18.55 -0.50
CA ALA A 343 6.22 -18.08 0.21
C ALA A 343 7.51 -18.27 -0.59
N LEU A 344 7.54 -19.20 -1.55
CA LEU A 344 8.65 -19.43 -2.47
C LEU A 344 8.59 -18.57 -3.73
N GLY A 345 7.60 -17.68 -3.85
CA GLY A 345 7.46 -16.77 -4.99
C GLY A 345 6.68 -17.35 -6.17
N GLU A 346 5.92 -18.43 -5.96
CA GLU A 346 5.08 -19.09 -6.96
C GLU A 346 3.58 -18.90 -6.66
N PRO A 347 3.06 -17.65 -6.64
CA PRO A 347 1.69 -17.35 -6.23
C PRO A 347 0.64 -17.94 -7.18
N ARG A 348 0.98 -18.20 -8.44
CA ARG A 348 0.06 -18.84 -9.40
C ARG A 348 -0.22 -20.29 -9.05
N ILE A 349 0.82 -21.04 -8.66
CA ILE A 349 0.68 -22.41 -8.18
C ILE A 349 -0.08 -22.40 -6.85
N ALA A 350 0.23 -21.45 -5.96
CA ALA A 350 -0.49 -21.29 -4.71
C ALA A 350 -2.00 -21.06 -4.90
N MET A 351 -2.39 -20.23 -5.87
CA MET A 351 -3.80 -20.01 -6.20
C MET A 351 -4.49 -21.31 -6.62
N GLN A 352 -3.88 -22.11 -7.49
CA GLN A 352 -4.44 -23.39 -7.90
C GLN A 352 -4.63 -24.34 -6.71
N LEU A 353 -3.65 -24.42 -5.82
CA LEU A 353 -3.73 -25.25 -4.62
C LEU A 353 -4.80 -24.76 -3.63
N TYR A 354 -4.98 -23.45 -3.50
CA TYR A 354 -6.07 -22.91 -2.69
C TYR A 354 -7.45 -23.16 -3.33
N GLU A 355 -7.56 -23.12 -4.66
CA GLU A 355 -8.78 -23.48 -5.39
C GLU A 355 -9.11 -24.97 -5.19
N GLU A 356 -8.13 -25.86 -5.35
CA GLU A 356 -8.31 -27.30 -5.07
C GLU A 356 -8.68 -27.56 -3.59
N ALA A 357 -8.13 -26.78 -2.65
CA ALA A 357 -8.53 -26.88 -1.25
C ALA A 357 -10.01 -26.51 -1.03
N LEU A 358 -10.53 -25.52 -1.78
CA LEU A 358 -11.95 -25.15 -1.75
C LEU A 358 -12.86 -26.15 -2.46
N GLU A 359 -12.37 -26.87 -3.46
CA GLU A 359 -13.13 -27.98 -4.06
C GLU A 359 -13.37 -29.13 -3.07
N LEU A 360 -12.46 -29.33 -2.11
CA LEU A 360 -12.60 -30.32 -1.04
C LEU A 360 -13.37 -29.80 0.18
N ASP A 361 -13.20 -28.53 0.52
CA ASP A 361 -13.92 -27.85 1.60
C ASP A 361 -14.26 -26.42 1.18
N GLU A 362 -15.47 -26.25 0.66
CA GLU A 362 -16.00 -24.95 0.22
C GLU A 362 -16.04 -23.91 1.35
N SER A 363 -16.02 -24.36 2.60
CA SER A 363 -16.07 -23.50 3.80
C SER A 363 -14.70 -23.15 4.37
N ASN A 364 -13.60 -23.56 3.71
CA ASN A 364 -12.24 -23.31 4.17
C ASN A 364 -11.91 -21.80 4.14
N SER A 365 -12.17 -21.15 5.28
CA SER A 365 -12.00 -19.70 5.44
C SER A 365 -10.56 -19.23 5.17
N ASN A 366 -9.56 -20.06 5.46
CA ASN A 366 -8.16 -19.73 5.22
C ASN A 366 -7.86 -19.66 3.71
N ALA A 367 -8.33 -20.64 2.94
CA ALA A 367 -8.18 -20.67 1.48
C ALA A 367 -8.95 -19.53 0.80
N ILE A 368 -10.20 -19.24 1.24
CA ILE A 368 -10.97 -18.08 0.77
C ILE A 368 -10.21 -16.78 1.03
N GLN A 369 -9.66 -16.61 2.23
CA GLN A 369 -8.89 -15.41 2.57
C GLN A 369 -7.60 -15.30 1.75
N ALA A 370 -6.90 -16.41 1.53
CA ALA A 370 -5.66 -16.45 0.76
C ALA A 370 -5.90 -16.10 -0.72
N LEU A 371 -6.85 -16.77 -1.37
CA LEU A 371 -7.27 -16.45 -2.73
C LEU A 371 -7.77 -15.02 -2.83
N GLY A 372 -8.68 -14.62 -1.94
CA GLY A 372 -9.19 -13.27 -1.90
C GLY A 372 -8.08 -12.23 -1.80
N SER A 373 -7.00 -12.50 -1.06
CA SER A 373 -5.86 -11.58 -0.96
C SER A 373 -4.89 -11.61 -2.16
N LEU A 374 -4.75 -12.75 -2.85
CA LEU A 374 -3.92 -12.88 -4.06
C LEU A 374 -4.63 -12.35 -5.30
N GLN A 375 -5.95 -12.45 -5.32
CA GLN A 375 -6.83 -11.90 -6.36
C GLN A 375 -7.26 -10.45 -6.06
N ASN A 376 -6.86 -9.89 -4.90
CA ASN A 376 -7.66 -8.87 -4.22
C ASN A 376 -7.87 -7.56 -4.96
N LYS A 377 -9.16 -7.25 -5.11
CA LYS A 377 -9.83 -5.95 -4.89
C LYS A 377 -9.18 -4.76 -5.54
N ARG A 378 -9.27 -4.77 -6.85
CA ARG A 378 -9.20 -3.58 -7.70
C ARG A 378 -10.23 -3.78 -8.84
N ILE A 379 -11.51 -3.94 -8.47
CA ILE A 379 -12.67 -3.68 -9.37
C ILE A 379 -13.32 -2.41 -8.86
#